data_AF-A0A1A8UVY1-F1
#
_entry.id   AF-A0A1A8UVY1-F1
#
_cell.length_a   1.000
_cell.length_b   1.000
_cell.length_c   1.000
_cell.angle_alpha   90.00
_cell.angle_beta   90.00
_cell.angle_gamma   90.00
#
_symmetry.space_group_name_H-M   'P 1'
#
loop_
_entity.id
_entity.type
_entity.pdbx_description
1 polymer ?
#
loop_
_entity_poly.entity_id
_entity_poly.type
_entity_poly.pdbx_seq_one_letter_code
_entity_poly.pdbx_strand_id
1 'polypeptide(L)'
;ARPSLIEYLSYNLNFLSVLVGPCSNYKDHIDFIEGRHISQRLKQHAAAAARNGHNGYDRTPDVSPLKAVCRKLVVCCCCLLFFFVVTRSLPITFNVNPDFVSHAPFLSRLTYAFFSIQAARPKFYFAWTLADAVNNAAGFGFRGMDGSGKPCWDLISNVNIIGIETATSFKTFIDNWNIQTGVWLKAVCYDRAPRHRLALTFILSALWHGVYPGYYFTFITAIPITMAARALRRSIRHHFLGSRGLKLGYDVVTWMATQLTICYTVMPFLLLSVDHTITYYRSMYFHVHIISVLAAVALHRKHKPTEDSKSASSSSSAPSSSQCQPVHSNNNKKVL
;
A
#
# COMPACT_ATOMS: atom_id res chain seq x y z
N ALA A 1 -1.73 12.27 28.75
CA ALA A 1 -1.92 11.41 29.94
C ALA A 1 -1.73 9.95 29.53
N ARG A 2 -1.40 9.05 30.48
CA ARG A 2 -1.45 7.61 30.23
C ARG A 2 -2.91 7.16 30.21
N PRO A 3 -3.28 6.18 29.36
CA PRO A 3 -4.64 5.64 29.36
C PRO A 3 -4.94 4.92 30.68
N SER A 4 -6.15 5.09 31.18
CA SER A 4 -6.71 4.23 32.22
C SER A 4 -6.93 2.81 31.69
N LEU A 5 -7.12 1.84 32.59
CA LEU A 5 -7.38 0.45 32.21
C LEU A 5 -8.62 0.32 31.32
N ILE A 6 -9.69 1.08 31.63
CA ILE A 6 -10.94 1.03 30.86
C ILE A 6 -10.77 1.58 29.45
N GLU A 7 -10.03 2.67 29.28
CA GLU A 7 -9.77 3.23 27.95
C GLU A 7 -8.87 2.29 27.13
N TYR A 8 -7.88 1.67 27.75
CA TYR A 8 -7.02 0.70 27.10
C TYR A 8 -7.81 -0.54 26.63
N LEU A 9 -8.68 -1.08 27.48
CA LEU A 9 -9.53 -2.22 27.12
C LEU A 9 -10.56 -1.83 26.05
N SER A 10 -11.16 -0.65 26.13
CA SER A 10 -12.07 -0.12 25.11
C SER A 10 -11.40 -0.04 23.73
N TYR A 11 -10.15 0.41 23.69
CA TYR A 11 -9.38 0.48 22.44
C TYR A 11 -9.04 -0.90 21.87
N ASN A 12 -8.52 -1.81 22.69
CA ASN A 12 -8.10 -3.14 22.21
C ASN A 12 -9.28 -4.05 21.85
N LEU A 13 -10.40 -3.92 22.57
CA LEU A 13 -11.61 -4.72 22.39
C LEU A 13 -12.71 -3.95 21.65
N ASN A 14 -12.33 -2.95 20.84
CA ASN A 14 -13.28 -2.20 20.04
C ASN A 14 -14.05 -3.14 19.09
N PHE A 15 -15.34 -3.31 19.37
CA PHE A 15 -16.23 -4.19 18.63
C PHE A 15 -16.25 -3.89 17.12
N LEU A 16 -16.11 -2.62 16.72
CA LEU A 16 -16.13 -2.19 15.32
C LEU A 16 -14.93 -2.71 14.51
N SER A 17 -13.85 -3.09 15.17
CA SER A 17 -12.58 -3.50 14.55
C SER A 17 -12.18 -4.94 14.85
N VAL A 18 -13.00 -5.71 15.58
CA VAL A 18 -12.62 -7.01 16.14
C VAL A 18 -12.36 -8.09 15.07
N LEU A 19 -12.99 -7.99 13.90
CA LEU A 19 -12.87 -9.03 12.86
C LEU A 19 -11.64 -8.83 11.95
N VAL A 20 -11.63 -7.75 11.17
CA VAL A 20 -10.59 -7.52 10.14
C VAL A 20 -10.01 -6.10 10.20
N GLY A 21 -10.10 -5.48 11.38
CA GLY A 21 -9.75 -4.08 11.58
C GLY A 21 -10.86 -3.13 11.11
N PRO A 22 -10.52 -1.89 10.69
CA PRO A 22 -9.16 -1.39 10.46
C PRO A 22 -8.39 -1.08 11.74
N CYS A 23 -7.06 -1.15 11.65
CA CYS A 23 -6.17 -0.61 12.69
C CYS A 23 -6.36 0.92 12.75
N SER A 24 -6.35 1.49 13.94
CA SER A 24 -6.49 2.93 14.16
C SER A 24 -5.50 3.39 15.24
N ASN A 25 -5.26 4.70 15.36
CA ASN A 25 -4.47 5.19 16.47
C ASN A 25 -5.33 5.33 17.73
N TYR A 26 -4.74 5.06 18.89
CA TYR A 26 -5.38 5.25 20.19
C TYR A 26 -6.00 6.65 20.36
N LYS A 27 -5.31 7.70 19.92
CA LYS A 27 -5.80 9.08 19.99
C LYS A 27 -7.09 9.27 19.19
N ASP A 28 -7.13 8.74 17.96
CA ASP A 28 -8.31 8.84 17.11
C ASP A 28 -9.49 8.09 17.73
N HIS A 29 -9.24 6.92 18.34
CA HIS A 29 -10.26 6.13 19.04
C HIS A 29 -10.85 6.88 20.25
N ILE A 30 -10.02 7.45 21.12
CA ILE A 30 -10.54 8.19 22.29
C ILE A 30 -11.29 9.45 21.89
N ASP A 31 -10.78 10.21 20.91
CA ASP A 31 -11.50 11.38 20.42
C ASP A 31 -12.86 10.99 19.80
N PHE A 32 -12.98 9.79 19.25
CA PHE A 32 -14.25 9.21 18.76
C PHE A 32 -15.19 8.81 19.91
N ILE A 33 -14.71 8.05 20.89
CA ILE A 33 -15.50 7.60 22.05
C ILE A 33 -16.02 8.80 22.86
N GLU A 34 -15.23 9.86 22.99
CA GLU A 34 -15.63 11.08 23.69
C GLU A 34 -16.49 12.02 22.82
N GLY A 35 -16.76 11.67 21.55
CA GLY A 35 -17.57 12.46 20.62
C GLY A 35 -16.94 13.78 20.16
N ARG A 36 -15.63 13.95 20.36
CA ARG A 36 -14.90 15.19 20.03
C ARG A 36 -14.32 15.18 18.62
N HIS A 37 -14.14 14.00 18.02
CA HIS A 37 -13.43 13.79 16.75
C HIS A 37 -13.94 14.65 15.59
N ILE A 38 -15.26 14.71 15.35
CA ILE A 38 -15.82 15.50 14.24
C ILE A 38 -15.60 16.99 14.47
N SER A 39 -16.02 17.49 15.63
CA SER A 39 -15.93 18.92 15.94
C SER A 39 -14.48 19.42 15.93
N GLN A 40 -13.54 18.62 16.45
CA GLN A 40 -12.13 18.96 16.48
C GLN A 40 -11.52 18.96 15.08
N ARG A 41 -11.84 17.99 14.23
CA ARG A 41 -11.36 17.95 12.84
C ARG A 41 -11.93 19.09 11.99
N LEU A 42 -13.19 19.46 12.20
CA LEU A 42 -13.80 20.62 11.54
C LEU A 42 -13.12 21.94 11.98
N LYS A 43 -12.86 22.12 13.29
CA LYS A 43 -12.11 23.29 13.81
C LYS A 43 -10.71 23.37 13.22
N GLN A 44 -9.99 22.25 13.16
CA GLN A 44 -8.66 22.18 12.55
C GLN A 44 -8.70 22.54 11.07
N HIS A 45 -9.69 22.05 10.33
CA HIS A 45 -9.88 22.36 8.92
C HIS A 45 -10.19 23.85 8.71
N ALA A 46 -11.07 24.44 9.51
CA ALA A 46 -11.40 25.86 9.46
C ALA A 46 -10.18 26.74 9.77
N ALA A 47 -9.40 26.39 10.80
CA ALA A 47 -8.16 27.10 11.14
C ALA A 47 -7.12 27.02 10.01
N ALA A 48 -7.00 25.86 9.34
CA ALA A 48 -6.12 25.71 8.19
C ALA A 48 -6.61 26.51 6.96
N ALA A 49 -7.92 26.57 6.72
CA ALA A 49 -8.50 27.36 5.63
C ALA A 49 -8.29 28.86 5.84
N ALA A 50 -8.50 29.36 7.07
CA ALA A 50 -8.27 30.75 7.44
C ALA A 50 -6.80 31.16 7.25
N ARG A 51 -5.84 30.31 7.64
CA ARG A 51 -4.40 30.54 7.39
C ARG A 51 -4.05 30.61 5.90
N ASN A 52 -4.82 29.93 5.05
CA ASN A 52 -4.61 29.87 3.61
C ASN A 52 -5.47 30.89 2.83
N GLY A 53 -6.07 31.88 3.51
CA GLY A 53 -6.88 32.93 2.86
C GLY A 53 -8.16 32.44 2.19
N HIS A 54 -8.64 31.24 2.52
CA HIS A 54 -9.94 30.76 2.05
C HIS A 54 -10.99 31.15 3.08
N ASN A 55 -11.89 32.08 2.72
CA ASN A 55 -13.03 32.44 3.56
C ASN A 55 -13.89 31.20 3.80
N GLY A 56 -14.22 30.97 5.07
CA GLY A 56 -14.85 29.75 5.55
C GLY A 56 -16.20 29.46 4.87
N TYR A 57 -16.61 28.19 4.95
CA TYR A 57 -17.95 27.78 4.51
C TYR A 57 -19.01 28.42 5.41
N ASP A 58 -19.91 29.23 4.84
CA ASP A 58 -21.02 29.93 5.53
C ASP A 58 -22.14 28.99 6.02
N ARG A 59 -22.04 27.68 5.76
CA ARG A 59 -23.00 26.68 6.22
C ARG A 59 -22.31 25.65 7.10
N THR A 60 -22.95 25.29 8.20
CA THR A 60 -22.60 24.09 8.96
C THR A 60 -22.60 22.91 7.98
N PRO A 61 -21.43 22.27 7.73
CA PRO A 61 -21.38 21.22 6.73
C PRO A 61 -22.20 20.03 7.22
N ASP A 62 -23.09 19.53 6.36
CA ASP A 62 -23.75 18.24 6.61
C ASP A 62 -22.69 17.13 6.55
N VAL A 63 -22.40 16.58 7.72
CA VAL A 63 -21.43 15.50 7.93
C VAL A 63 -22.13 14.15 8.00
N SER A 64 -23.18 13.92 7.22
CA SER A 64 -23.82 12.60 7.16
C SER A 64 -22.89 11.51 6.57
N PRO A 65 -22.73 10.35 7.25
CA PRO A 65 -21.99 9.21 6.71
C PRO A 65 -22.77 8.42 5.66
N LEU A 66 -24.09 8.64 5.52
CA LEU A 66 -24.99 7.76 4.78
C LEU A 66 -24.52 7.52 3.35
N LYS A 67 -24.15 8.58 2.63
CA LYS A 67 -23.65 8.47 1.26
C LYS A 67 -22.37 7.63 1.17
N ALA A 68 -21.45 7.79 2.11
CA ALA A 68 -20.20 7.03 2.13
C ALA A 68 -20.46 5.56 2.45
N VAL A 69 -21.34 5.28 3.41
CA VAL A 69 -21.75 3.93 3.79
C VAL A 69 -22.45 3.24 2.61
N CYS A 70 -23.47 3.84 2.00
CA CYS A 70 -24.16 3.28 0.84
C CYS A 70 -23.20 2.97 -0.31
N ARG A 71 -22.27 3.88 -0.63
CA ARG A 71 -21.25 3.64 -1.67
C ARG A 71 -20.39 2.43 -1.34
N LYS A 72 -19.94 2.28 -0.08
CA LYS A 72 -19.13 1.14 0.36
C LYS A 72 -19.93 -0.17 0.34
N LEU A 73 -21.20 -0.15 0.73
CA LEU A 73 -22.08 -1.32 0.64
C LEU A 73 -22.30 -1.77 -0.80
N VAL A 74 -22.46 -0.84 -1.75
CA VAL A 74 -22.51 -1.19 -3.19
C VAL A 74 -21.22 -1.87 -3.64
N VAL A 75 -20.05 -1.34 -3.25
CA VAL A 75 -18.75 -1.98 -3.54
C VAL A 75 -18.69 -3.39 -2.94
N CYS A 76 -19.16 -3.60 -1.71
CA CYS A 76 -19.23 -4.91 -1.08
C CYS A 76 -20.13 -5.87 -1.86
N CYS A 77 -21.34 -5.46 -2.25
CA CYS A 77 -22.25 -6.27 -3.06
C CYS A 77 -21.60 -6.65 -4.40
N CYS A 78 -20.97 -5.70 -5.11
CA CYS A 78 -20.26 -5.98 -6.35
C CYS A 78 -19.12 -6.99 -6.15
N CYS A 79 -18.31 -6.83 -5.11
CA CYS A 79 -17.21 -7.77 -4.81
C CYS A 79 -17.73 -9.17 -4.46
N LEU A 80 -18.85 -9.26 -3.75
CA LEU A 80 -19.48 -10.52 -3.37
C LEU A 80 -20.05 -11.26 -4.59
N LEU A 81 -20.78 -10.55 -5.46
CA LEU A 81 -21.29 -11.11 -6.73
C LEU A 81 -20.15 -11.56 -7.63
N PHE A 82 -19.11 -10.74 -7.74
CA PHE A 82 -17.90 -11.09 -8.50
C PHE A 82 -17.24 -12.35 -7.94
N PHE A 83 -17.19 -12.52 -6.61
CA PHE A 83 -16.64 -13.72 -5.99
C PHE A 83 -17.38 -14.99 -6.39
N PHE A 84 -18.73 -14.95 -6.35
CA PHE A 84 -19.54 -16.12 -6.68
C PHE A 84 -19.49 -16.49 -8.17
N VAL A 85 -19.32 -15.51 -9.06
CA VAL A 85 -19.36 -15.73 -10.52
C VAL A 85 -17.97 -15.95 -11.12
N VAL A 86 -16.99 -15.13 -10.76
CA VAL A 86 -15.69 -15.09 -11.45
C VAL A 86 -14.59 -15.77 -10.64
N THR A 87 -14.47 -15.47 -9.35
CA THR A 87 -13.39 -16.03 -8.51
C THR A 87 -13.45 -17.55 -8.44
N ARG A 88 -14.66 -18.12 -8.34
CA ARG A 88 -14.84 -19.59 -8.30
C ARG A 88 -14.50 -20.28 -9.61
N SER A 89 -14.67 -19.61 -10.75
CA SER A 89 -14.34 -20.16 -12.07
C SER A 89 -12.86 -20.10 -12.40
N LEU A 90 -12.06 -19.33 -11.65
CA LEU A 90 -10.62 -19.17 -11.84
C LEU A 90 -9.85 -19.56 -10.56
N PRO A 91 -9.87 -20.85 -10.17
CA PRO A 91 -9.19 -21.30 -8.96
C PRO A 91 -7.68 -21.04 -9.02
N ILE A 92 -7.13 -20.48 -7.95
CA ILE A 92 -5.69 -20.18 -7.84
C ILE A 92 -4.84 -21.45 -7.98
N THR A 93 -5.31 -22.58 -7.46
CA THR A 93 -4.61 -23.87 -7.48
C THR A 93 -4.39 -24.42 -8.89
N PHE A 94 -5.14 -23.97 -9.89
CA PHE A 94 -4.91 -24.38 -11.27
C PHE A 94 -3.56 -23.89 -11.83
N ASN A 95 -3.00 -22.80 -11.29
CA ASN A 95 -1.65 -22.32 -11.64
C ASN A 95 -0.53 -23.32 -11.33
N VAL A 96 -0.81 -24.33 -10.50
CA VAL A 96 0.12 -25.38 -10.08
C VAL A 96 -0.39 -26.77 -10.42
N ASN A 97 -1.47 -26.87 -11.22
CA ASN A 97 -1.96 -28.14 -11.70
C ASN A 97 -0.91 -28.78 -12.63
N PRO A 98 -0.48 -30.04 -12.40
CA PRO A 98 0.58 -30.68 -13.18
C PRO A 98 0.30 -30.74 -14.68
N ASP A 99 -0.94 -31.06 -15.09
CA ASP A 99 -1.33 -31.16 -16.49
C ASP A 99 -1.28 -29.79 -17.18
N PHE A 100 -1.81 -28.76 -16.51
CA PHE A 100 -1.76 -27.39 -17.02
C PHE A 100 -0.31 -26.89 -17.12
N VAL A 101 0.50 -27.09 -16.09
CA VAL A 101 1.89 -26.60 -16.06
C VAL A 101 2.77 -27.26 -17.12
N SER A 102 2.53 -28.54 -17.42
CA SER A 102 3.31 -29.32 -18.39
C SER A 102 2.93 -29.07 -19.84
N HIS A 103 1.64 -28.86 -20.15
CA HIS A 103 1.17 -28.73 -21.53
C HIS A 103 0.92 -27.28 -21.97
N ALA A 104 0.61 -26.37 -21.04
CA ALA A 104 0.28 -25.00 -21.41
C ALA A 104 1.55 -24.18 -21.74
N PRO A 105 1.56 -23.41 -22.84
CA PRO A 105 2.68 -22.54 -23.15
C PRO A 105 2.81 -21.44 -22.08
N PHE A 106 4.00 -20.84 -22.01
CA PHE A 106 4.30 -19.79 -21.02
C PHE A 106 3.27 -18.67 -20.99
N LEU A 107 2.85 -18.17 -22.16
CA LEU A 107 1.89 -17.08 -22.23
C LEU A 107 0.52 -17.47 -21.66
N SER A 108 0.03 -18.68 -21.93
CA SER A 108 -1.23 -19.18 -21.35
C SER A 108 -1.14 -19.28 -19.82
N ARG A 109 -0.02 -19.77 -19.29
CA ARG A 109 0.23 -19.83 -17.85
C ARG A 109 0.25 -18.42 -17.24
N LEU A 110 0.97 -17.49 -17.87
CA LEU A 110 1.06 -16.09 -17.44
C LEU A 110 -0.31 -15.40 -17.44
N THR A 111 -1.09 -15.58 -18.51
CA THR A 111 -2.44 -15.03 -18.66
C THR A 111 -3.38 -15.60 -17.61
N TYR A 112 -3.36 -16.91 -17.38
CA TYR A 112 -4.19 -17.52 -16.33
C TYR A 112 -3.78 -17.02 -14.94
N ALA A 113 -2.49 -16.93 -14.64
CA ALA A 113 -2.00 -16.39 -13.37
C ALA A 113 -2.46 -14.95 -13.13
N PHE A 114 -2.39 -14.10 -14.16
CA PHE A 114 -2.90 -12.74 -14.09
C PHE A 114 -4.40 -12.72 -13.78
N PHE A 115 -5.23 -13.36 -14.60
CA PHE A 115 -6.68 -13.31 -14.42
C PHE A 115 -7.16 -14.00 -13.15
N SER A 116 -6.57 -15.13 -12.75
CA SER A 116 -6.94 -15.82 -11.51
C SER A 116 -6.60 -15.00 -10.26
N ILE A 117 -5.47 -14.28 -10.24
CA ILE A 117 -5.14 -13.37 -9.13
C ILE A 117 -6.03 -12.14 -9.13
N GLN A 118 -6.27 -11.52 -10.29
CA GLN A 118 -7.25 -10.44 -10.41
C GLN A 118 -8.61 -10.90 -9.90
N ALA A 119 -9.00 -12.13 -10.23
CA ALA A 119 -10.26 -12.70 -9.79
C ALA A 119 -10.29 -12.98 -8.28
N ALA A 120 -9.18 -13.37 -7.65
CA ALA A 120 -9.12 -13.64 -6.23
C ALA A 120 -9.04 -12.36 -5.35
N ARG A 121 -8.63 -11.23 -5.93
CA ARG A 121 -8.38 -9.97 -5.20
C ARG A 121 -9.64 -9.34 -4.55
N PRO A 122 -10.83 -9.31 -5.19
CA PRO A 122 -12.02 -8.65 -4.63
C PRO A 122 -12.50 -9.19 -3.28
N LYS A 123 -12.13 -10.41 -2.87
CA LYS A 123 -12.45 -10.91 -1.52
C LYS A 123 -11.84 -10.05 -0.41
N PHE A 124 -10.65 -9.50 -0.65
CA PHE A 124 -9.99 -8.58 0.27
C PHE A 124 -10.64 -7.20 0.23
N TYR A 125 -11.05 -6.75 -0.95
CA TYR A 125 -11.81 -5.49 -1.10
C TYR A 125 -13.12 -5.54 -0.35
N PHE A 126 -13.85 -6.65 -0.45
CA PHE A 126 -15.07 -6.89 0.31
C PHE A 126 -14.82 -6.77 1.81
N ALA A 127 -13.89 -7.56 2.37
CA ALA A 127 -13.67 -7.63 3.81
C ALA A 127 -13.27 -6.27 4.39
N TRP A 128 -12.31 -5.57 3.77
CA TRP A 128 -11.85 -4.27 4.25
C TRP A 128 -12.84 -3.13 3.99
N THR A 129 -13.58 -3.16 2.88
CA THR A 129 -14.59 -2.13 2.59
C THR A 129 -15.79 -2.29 3.52
N LEU A 130 -16.16 -3.53 3.89
CA LEU A 130 -17.25 -3.79 4.82
C LEU A 130 -16.90 -3.30 6.23
N ALA A 131 -15.69 -3.62 6.72
CA ALA A 131 -15.21 -3.12 8.01
C ALA A 131 -15.19 -1.58 8.06
N ASP A 132 -14.74 -0.94 6.99
CA ASP A 132 -14.75 0.52 6.85
C ASP A 132 -16.19 1.09 6.80
N ALA A 133 -17.12 0.40 6.13
CA ALA A 133 -18.53 0.79 6.11
C ALA A 133 -19.15 0.76 7.52
N VAL A 134 -18.87 -0.28 8.32
CA VAL A 134 -19.33 -0.41 9.71
C VAL A 134 -18.78 0.74 10.58
N ASN A 135 -17.49 1.02 10.47
CA ASN A 135 -16.87 2.12 11.23
C ASN A 135 -17.40 3.50 10.80
N ASN A 136 -17.71 3.70 9.52
CA ASN A 136 -18.34 4.94 9.05
C ASN A 136 -19.80 5.06 9.47
N ALA A 137 -20.55 3.96 9.51
CA ALA A 137 -21.92 3.97 10.03
C ALA A 137 -21.96 4.39 11.50
N ALA A 138 -20.95 4.00 12.29
CA ALA A 138 -20.75 4.47 13.66
C ALA A 138 -20.21 5.91 13.77
N GLY A 139 -19.79 6.53 12.66
CA GLY A 139 -19.23 7.88 12.62
C GLY A 139 -17.72 7.98 12.85
N PHE A 140 -16.99 6.87 12.99
CA PHE A 140 -15.57 6.88 13.35
C PHE A 140 -14.64 7.31 12.20
N GLY A 141 -14.94 6.91 10.95
CA GLY A 141 -14.01 7.13 9.84
C GLY A 141 -13.98 8.54 9.23
N PHE A 142 -14.54 9.55 9.91
CA PHE A 142 -14.50 10.94 9.45
C PHE A 142 -13.09 11.53 9.56
N ARG A 143 -12.50 11.90 8.42
CA ARG A 143 -11.16 12.51 8.34
C ARG A 143 -11.18 14.04 8.33
N GLY A 144 -12.26 14.64 7.84
CA GLY A 144 -12.38 16.08 7.62
C GLY A 144 -13.09 16.39 6.31
N MET A 145 -12.88 17.60 5.78
CA MET A 145 -13.46 18.03 4.50
C MET A 145 -12.42 17.98 3.37
N ASP A 146 -12.88 17.71 2.15
CA ASP A 146 -12.04 17.87 0.96
C ASP A 146 -12.00 19.33 0.46
N GLY A 147 -11.20 19.59 -0.57
CA GLY A 147 -11.10 20.92 -1.19
C GLY A 147 -12.39 21.42 -1.86
N SER A 148 -13.39 20.54 -2.04
CA SER A 148 -14.73 20.90 -2.54
C SER A 148 -15.77 21.05 -1.43
N GLY A 149 -15.36 20.93 -0.16
CA GLY A 149 -16.25 21.05 0.97
C GLY A 149 -17.12 19.82 1.20
N LYS A 150 -16.71 18.64 0.73
CA LYS A 150 -17.40 17.37 0.99
C LYS A 150 -16.74 16.60 2.13
N PRO A 151 -17.53 15.89 2.97
CA PRO A 151 -16.99 15.10 4.06
C PRO A 151 -16.21 13.88 3.54
N CYS A 152 -15.01 13.70 4.07
CA CYS A 152 -14.13 12.56 3.80
C CYS A 152 -14.30 11.46 4.85
N TRP A 153 -14.67 10.27 4.39
CA TRP A 153 -15.00 9.09 5.20
C TRP A 153 -14.03 7.93 4.95
N ASP A 154 -12.76 8.19 5.14
CA ASP A 154 -11.64 7.30 4.83
C ASP A 154 -10.46 7.48 5.79
N LEU A 155 -10.71 8.00 7.01
CA LEU A 155 -9.68 8.14 8.06
C LEU A 155 -8.96 6.82 8.32
N ILE A 156 -9.74 5.74 8.42
CA ILE A 156 -9.27 4.38 8.74
C ILE A 156 -9.49 3.43 7.56
N SER A 157 -9.62 3.94 6.33
CA SER A 157 -9.75 3.07 5.16
C SER A 157 -8.51 2.21 4.97
N ASN A 158 -8.72 0.91 4.77
CA ASN A 158 -7.65 -0.05 4.50
C ASN A 158 -7.37 -0.26 3.02
N VAL A 159 -8.27 0.18 2.13
CA VAL A 159 -8.17 -0.08 0.70
C VAL A 159 -8.58 1.14 -0.12
N ASN A 160 -7.76 1.46 -1.12
CA ASN A 160 -8.13 2.36 -2.20
C ASN A 160 -8.11 1.60 -3.53
N ILE A 161 -9.26 1.07 -3.93
CA ILE A 161 -9.41 0.18 -5.09
C ILE A 161 -8.90 0.85 -6.37
N ILE A 162 -9.27 2.11 -6.61
CA ILE A 162 -8.83 2.83 -7.81
C ILE A 162 -7.31 2.98 -7.79
N GLY A 163 -6.73 3.42 -6.66
CA GLY A 163 -5.28 3.55 -6.52
C GLY A 163 -4.51 2.25 -6.72
N ILE A 164 -5.12 1.10 -6.39
CA ILE A 164 -4.56 -0.22 -6.63
C ILE A 164 -4.65 -0.61 -8.11
N GLU A 165 -5.83 -0.53 -8.70
CA GLU A 165 -6.06 -0.97 -10.07
C GLU A 165 -5.38 -0.07 -11.10
N THR A 166 -5.12 1.21 -10.77
CA THR A 166 -4.38 2.15 -11.63
C THR A 166 -2.91 2.34 -11.22
N ALA A 167 -2.38 1.51 -10.32
CA ALA A 167 -1.01 1.67 -9.83
C ALA A 167 0.02 1.47 -10.95
N THR A 168 0.84 2.49 -11.23
CA THR A 168 1.96 2.43 -12.19
C THR A 168 3.30 2.10 -11.52
N SER A 169 3.29 1.75 -10.23
CA SER A 169 4.50 1.33 -9.53
C SER A 169 4.17 0.40 -8.36
N PHE A 170 5.09 -0.52 -8.07
CA PHE A 170 4.96 -1.46 -6.96
C PHE A 170 4.73 -0.77 -5.61
N LYS A 171 5.43 0.36 -5.37
CA LYS A 171 5.22 1.17 -4.17
C LYS A 171 3.81 1.78 -4.12
N THR A 172 3.33 2.36 -5.22
CA THR A 172 1.97 2.91 -5.29
C THR A 172 0.92 1.85 -5.01
N PHE A 173 1.10 0.63 -5.51
CA PHE A 173 0.20 -0.48 -5.21
C PHE A 173 0.14 -0.76 -3.71
N ILE A 174 1.31 -0.97 -3.08
CA ILE A 174 1.41 -1.29 -1.64
C ILE A 174 0.85 -0.15 -0.78
N ASP A 175 1.12 1.11 -1.13
CA ASP A 175 0.62 2.26 -0.38
C ASP A 175 -0.92 2.37 -0.38
N ASN A 176 -1.61 1.69 -1.30
CA ASN A 176 -3.09 1.66 -1.39
C ASN A 176 -3.69 0.33 -0.92
N TRP A 177 -2.86 -0.66 -0.56
CA TRP A 177 -3.27 -2.00 -0.13
C TRP A 177 -3.00 -2.20 1.36
N ASN A 178 -4.04 -2.54 2.12
CA ASN A 178 -3.96 -2.71 3.57
C ASN A 178 -3.30 -1.51 4.28
N ILE A 179 -3.83 -0.31 3.98
CA ILE A 179 -3.22 0.99 4.27
C ILE A 179 -2.89 1.13 5.77
N GLN A 180 -3.82 0.81 6.68
CA GLN A 180 -3.60 1.03 8.11
C GLN A 180 -2.56 0.06 8.68
N THR A 181 -2.53 -1.20 8.21
CA THR A 181 -1.43 -2.12 8.55
C THR A 181 -0.10 -1.60 8.01
N GLY A 182 -0.07 -1.01 6.82
CA GLY A 182 1.14 -0.37 6.27
C GLY A 182 1.64 0.80 7.13
N VAL A 183 0.73 1.67 7.60
CA VAL A 183 1.04 2.75 8.54
C VAL A 183 1.57 2.20 9.86
N TRP A 184 0.91 1.17 10.41
CA TRP A 184 1.33 0.49 11.63
C TRP A 184 2.73 -0.12 11.48
N LEU A 185 2.98 -0.92 10.44
CA LEU A 185 4.29 -1.52 10.14
C LEU A 185 5.38 -0.46 9.99
N LYS A 186 5.07 0.66 9.34
CA LYS A 186 6.00 1.79 9.20
C LYS A 186 6.38 2.34 10.57
N ALA A 187 5.38 2.59 11.42
CA ALA A 187 5.61 3.10 12.76
C ALA A 187 6.42 2.10 13.59
N VAL A 188 5.96 0.85 13.74
CA VAL A 188 6.55 -0.12 14.68
C VAL A 188 7.89 -0.70 14.22
N CYS A 189 8.16 -0.74 12.91
CA CYS A 189 9.37 -1.34 12.38
C CYS A 189 10.18 -0.39 11.51
N TYR A 190 9.63 0.10 10.40
CA TYR A 190 10.42 0.82 9.39
C TYR A 190 11.14 2.04 9.95
N ASP A 191 10.44 2.89 10.73
CA ASP A 191 11.01 4.11 11.30
C ASP A 191 11.95 3.84 12.48
N ARG A 192 11.77 2.70 13.15
CA ARG A 192 12.53 2.29 14.35
C ARG A 192 13.76 1.46 14.01
N ALA A 193 13.81 0.84 12.83
CA ALA A 193 14.92 -0.01 12.42
C ALA A 193 16.17 0.82 12.08
N PRO A 194 17.34 0.52 12.68
CA PRO A 194 18.57 1.27 12.43
C PRO A 194 19.13 1.04 11.02
N ARG A 195 19.03 -0.19 10.51
CA ARG A 195 19.49 -0.61 9.17
C ARG A 195 18.48 -1.57 8.54
N HIS A 196 18.58 -1.78 7.23
CA HIS A 196 17.73 -2.72 6.48
C HIS A 196 16.22 -2.55 6.67
N ARG A 197 15.78 -1.30 6.89
CA ARG A 197 14.39 -0.92 7.23
C ARG A 197 13.34 -1.63 6.38
N LEU A 198 13.54 -1.64 5.06
CA LEU A 198 12.64 -2.29 4.10
C LEU A 198 12.55 -3.81 4.32
N ALA A 199 13.69 -4.49 4.42
CA ALA A 199 13.74 -5.94 4.57
C ALA A 199 13.13 -6.38 5.90
N LEU A 200 13.51 -5.72 7.01
CA LEU A 200 12.97 -6.02 8.32
C LEU A 200 11.45 -5.77 8.40
N THR A 201 10.95 -4.73 7.72
CA THR A 201 9.51 -4.46 7.67
C THR A 201 8.76 -5.56 6.91
N PHE A 202 9.29 -6.04 5.78
CA PHE A 202 8.67 -7.14 5.04
C PHE A 202 8.74 -8.48 5.79
N ILE A 203 9.85 -8.76 6.49
CA ILE A 203 9.97 -9.95 7.35
C ILE A 203 8.95 -9.88 8.50
N LEU A 204 8.83 -8.73 9.16
CA LEU A 204 7.82 -8.53 10.19
C LEU A 204 6.40 -8.71 9.64
N SER A 205 6.13 -8.22 8.42
CA SER A 205 4.86 -8.44 7.74
C SER A 205 4.59 -9.93 7.51
N ALA A 206 5.60 -10.71 7.10
CA ALA A 206 5.46 -12.17 6.94
C ALA A 206 5.09 -12.85 8.26
N LEU A 207 5.82 -12.52 9.34
CA LEU A 207 5.56 -13.05 10.68
C LEU A 207 4.14 -12.69 11.16
N TRP A 208 3.70 -11.45 10.92
CA TRP A 208 2.37 -10.99 11.29
C TRP A 208 1.26 -11.74 10.54
N HIS A 209 1.47 -12.11 9.28
CA HIS A 209 0.50 -12.90 8.52
C HIS A 209 0.39 -14.36 8.99
N GLY A 210 1.47 -14.93 9.54
CA GLY A 210 1.46 -16.23 10.22
C GLY A 210 2.58 -17.18 9.78
N VAL A 211 2.38 -18.46 10.05
CA VAL A 211 3.41 -19.51 9.87
C VAL A 211 3.41 -20.16 8.49
N TYR A 212 2.42 -19.89 7.64
CA TYR A 212 2.33 -20.51 6.32
C TYR A 212 3.50 -20.08 5.42
N PRO A 213 4.23 -21.03 4.80
CA PRO A 213 5.41 -20.73 3.98
C PRO A 213 5.17 -19.73 2.85
N GLY A 214 3.96 -19.74 2.25
CA GLY A 214 3.59 -18.81 1.18
C GLY A 214 3.72 -17.32 1.56
N TYR A 215 3.52 -16.97 2.82
CA TYR A 215 3.73 -15.61 3.31
C TYR A 215 5.19 -15.19 3.22
N TYR A 216 6.10 -16.04 3.72
CA TYR A 216 7.54 -15.78 3.67
C TYR A 216 8.03 -15.66 2.24
N PHE A 217 7.61 -16.56 1.34
CA PHE A 217 7.96 -16.45 -0.08
C PHE A 217 7.51 -15.12 -0.70
N THR A 218 6.29 -14.67 -0.41
CA THR A 218 5.74 -13.40 -0.91
C THR A 218 6.56 -12.22 -0.44
N PHE A 219 6.76 -12.09 0.88
CA PHE A 219 7.39 -10.92 1.46
C PHE A 219 8.90 -10.89 1.23
N ILE A 220 9.58 -12.03 1.24
CA ILE A 220 11.00 -12.11 0.88
C ILE A 220 11.18 -11.75 -0.60
N THR A 221 10.31 -12.22 -1.49
CA THR A 221 10.32 -11.88 -2.92
C THR A 221 10.04 -10.39 -3.16
N ALA A 222 9.16 -9.78 -2.35
CA ALA A 222 8.85 -8.36 -2.44
C ALA A 222 10.06 -7.45 -2.15
N ILE A 223 11.06 -7.90 -1.38
CA ILE A 223 12.24 -7.10 -1.03
C ILE A 223 13.06 -6.70 -2.28
N PRO A 224 13.68 -7.65 -3.03
CA PRO A 224 14.47 -7.30 -4.21
C PRO A 224 13.63 -6.64 -5.30
N ILE A 225 12.37 -7.03 -5.47
CA ILE A 225 11.44 -6.42 -6.42
C ILE A 225 11.20 -4.95 -6.08
N THR A 226 10.92 -4.62 -4.81
CA THR A 226 10.70 -3.23 -4.39
C THR A 226 11.95 -2.39 -4.61
N MET A 227 13.13 -2.94 -4.30
CA MET A 227 14.40 -2.25 -4.52
C MET A 227 14.65 -1.99 -6.01
N ALA A 228 14.49 -3.01 -6.85
CA ALA A 228 14.65 -2.91 -8.29
C ALA A 228 13.65 -1.92 -8.91
N ALA A 229 12.36 -2.02 -8.57
CA ALA A 229 11.33 -1.12 -9.07
C ALA A 229 11.58 0.35 -8.70
N ARG A 230 12.03 0.62 -7.46
CA ARG A 230 12.41 1.97 -7.02
C ARG A 230 13.62 2.51 -7.76
N ALA A 231 14.63 1.66 -7.98
CA ALA A 231 15.84 2.06 -8.70
C ALA A 231 15.55 2.33 -10.18
N LEU A 232 14.79 1.46 -10.83
CA LEU A 232 14.36 1.60 -12.22
C LEU A 232 13.53 2.88 -12.43
N ARG A 233 12.52 3.11 -11.58
CA ARG A 233 11.67 4.30 -11.70
C ARG A 233 12.45 5.60 -11.52
N ARG A 234 13.38 5.66 -10.57
CA ARG A 234 14.24 6.85 -10.39
C ARG A 234 15.14 7.11 -11.60
N SER A 235 15.68 6.04 -12.18
CA SER A 235 16.68 6.14 -13.26
C SER A 235 16.07 6.34 -14.64
N ILE A 236 14.85 5.86 -14.87
CA ILE A 236 14.26 5.82 -16.22
C ILE A 236 13.16 6.87 -16.40
N ARG A 237 12.31 7.11 -15.38
CA ARG A 237 11.07 7.89 -15.53
C ARG A 237 11.26 9.26 -16.18
N HIS A 238 12.33 9.97 -15.82
CA HIS A 238 12.54 11.34 -16.29
C HIS A 238 12.69 11.44 -17.81
N HIS A 239 13.20 10.40 -18.49
CA HIS A 239 13.30 10.36 -19.95
C HIS A 239 11.93 10.32 -20.65
N PHE A 240 10.86 9.95 -19.95
CA PHE A 240 9.53 9.76 -20.52
C PHE A 240 8.56 10.91 -20.21
N LEU A 241 9.02 11.96 -19.52
CA LEU A 241 8.18 13.09 -19.13
C LEU A 241 8.16 14.22 -20.17
N GLY A 242 8.95 14.12 -21.25
CA GLY A 242 9.11 15.19 -22.23
C GLY A 242 7.90 15.44 -23.15
N SER A 243 6.99 14.48 -23.32
CA SER A 243 5.77 14.68 -24.10
C SER A 243 4.57 13.92 -23.52
N ARG A 244 3.35 14.39 -23.78
CA ARG A 244 2.12 13.76 -23.28
C ARG A 244 1.95 12.32 -23.79
N GLY A 245 2.29 12.07 -25.06
CA GLY A 245 2.22 10.73 -25.66
C GLY A 245 3.27 9.77 -25.07
N LEU A 246 4.51 10.22 -24.92
CA LEU A 246 5.59 9.41 -24.33
C LEU A 246 5.30 9.07 -22.86
N LYS A 247 4.77 10.04 -22.11
CA LYS A 247 4.32 9.84 -20.74
C LYS A 247 3.18 8.82 -20.67
N LEU A 248 2.18 8.93 -21.55
CA LEU A 248 1.06 7.97 -21.59
C LEU A 248 1.55 6.55 -21.89
N GLY A 249 2.43 6.38 -22.88
CA GLY A 249 3.05 5.09 -23.19
C GLY A 249 3.81 4.51 -21.99
N TYR A 250 4.61 5.33 -21.31
CA TYR A 250 5.30 4.94 -20.09
C TYR A 250 4.33 4.53 -18.96
N ASP A 251 3.27 5.30 -18.75
CA ASP A 251 2.28 5.02 -17.70
C ASP A 251 1.54 3.69 -17.99
N VAL A 252 1.17 3.39 -19.24
CA VAL A 252 0.56 2.11 -19.64
C VAL A 252 1.52 0.94 -19.45
N VAL A 253 2.77 1.05 -19.92
CA VAL A 253 3.76 -0.02 -19.79
C VAL A 253 4.09 -0.28 -18.32
N THR A 254 4.30 0.77 -17.52
CA THR A 254 4.62 0.60 -16.10
C THR A 254 3.42 0.14 -15.27
N TRP A 255 2.20 0.49 -15.66
CA TRP A 255 0.99 -0.09 -15.11
C TRP A 255 0.93 -1.60 -15.35
N MET A 256 1.05 -2.04 -16.60
CA MET A 256 1.02 -3.47 -16.96
C MET A 256 2.12 -4.25 -16.24
N ALA A 257 3.36 -3.73 -16.27
CA ALA A 257 4.49 -4.34 -15.58
C ALA A 257 4.27 -4.41 -14.06
N THR A 258 3.67 -3.39 -13.45
CA THR A 258 3.36 -3.37 -12.02
C THR A 258 2.33 -4.45 -11.68
N GLN A 259 1.22 -4.54 -12.43
CA GLN A 259 0.19 -5.54 -12.16
C GLN A 259 0.71 -6.97 -12.32
N LEU A 260 1.49 -7.25 -13.38
CA LEU A 260 2.13 -8.57 -13.57
C LEU A 260 3.11 -8.90 -12.44
N THR A 261 3.94 -7.94 -12.04
CA THR A 261 4.91 -8.11 -10.95
C THR A 261 4.20 -8.40 -9.62
N ILE A 262 3.11 -7.70 -9.33
CA ILE A 262 2.30 -7.95 -8.13
C ILE A 262 1.66 -9.34 -8.18
N CYS A 263 1.09 -9.73 -9.33
CA CYS A 263 0.51 -11.06 -9.51
C CYS A 263 1.56 -12.15 -9.21
N TYR A 264 2.74 -12.03 -9.81
CA TYR A 264 3.83 -12.95 -9.53
C TYR A 264 4.24 -12.98 -8.05
N THR A 265 4.35 -11.81 -7.42
CA THR A 265 4.80 -11.68 -6.03
C THR A 265 3.78 -12.25 -5.03
N VAL A 266 2.48 -12.08 -5.28
CA VAL A 266 1.39 -12.48 -4.36
C VAL A 266 0.94 -13.92 -4.55
N MET A 267 1.27 -14.58 -5.67
CA MET A 267 0.87 -15.98 -5.89
C MET A 267 1.18 -16.92 -4.71
N PRO A 268 2.39 -16.90 -4.10
CA PRO A 268 2.68 -17.73 -2.93
C PRO A 268 1.77 -17.45 -1.73
N PHE A 269 1.39 -16.18 -1.51
CA PHE A 269 0.46 -15.78 -0.46
C PHE A 269 -0.88 -16.50 -0.60
N LEU A 270 -1.32 -16.74 -1.84
CA LEU A 270 -2.59 -17.41 -2.12
C LEU A 270 -2.47 -18.94 -2.13
N LEU A 271 -1.28 -19.48 -2.42
CA LEU A 271 -1.00 -20.92 -2.45
C LEU A 271 -0.64 -21.52 -1.07
N LEU A 272 -0.09 -20.70 -0.17
CA LEU A 272 0.26 -21.02 1.23
C LEU A 272 1.27 -22.16 1.46
N SER A 273 1.67 -22.93 0.45
CA SER A 273 2.59 -24.08 0.58
C SER A 273 3.93 -23.88 -0.15
N VAL A 274 4.97 -24.59 0.31
CA VAL A 274 6.29 -24.59 -0.34
C VAL A 274 6.21 -25.23 -1.72
N ASP A 275 5.66 -26.43 -1.82
CA ASP A 275 5.66 -27.22 -3.06
C ASP A 275 4.91 -26.52 -4.20
N HIS A 276 3.74 -25.95 -3.90
CA HIS A 276 2.99 -25.18 -4.88
C HIS A 276 3.73 -23.91 -5.28
N THR A 277 4.36 -23.21 -4.32
CA THR A 277 5.13 -22.01 -4.62
C THR A 277 6.31 -22.30 -5.54
N ILE A 278 7.07 -23.36 -5.27
CA ILE A 278 8.22 -23.75 -6.10
C ILE A 278 7.76 -24.22 -7.48
N THR A 279 6.68 -24.99 -7.56
CA THR A 279 6.06 -25.41 -8.83
C THR A 279 5.68 -24.19 -9.67
N TYR A 280 5.03 -23.20 -9.07
CA TYR A 280 4.65 -21.96 -9.74
C TYR A 280 5.86 -21.15 -10.21
N TYR A 281 6.88 -20.95 -9.36
CA TYR A 281 8.05 -20.19 -9.77
C TYR A 281 8.85 -20.87 -10.88
N ARG A 282 8.96 -22.20 -10.85
CA ARG A 282 9.58 -22.97 -11.94
C ARG A 282 8.78 -22.88 -13.23
N SER A 283 7.45 -22.98 -13.17
CA SER A 283 6.59 -22.84 -14.36
C SER A 283 6.68 -21.45 -14.97
N MET A 284 6.95 -20.45 -14.15
CA MET A 284 7.16 -19.06 -14.53
C MET A 284 8.64 -18.70 -14.78
N TYR A 285 9.55 -19.68 -14.84
CA TYR A 285 10.99 -19.50 -15.08
C TYR A 285 11.69 -18.49 -14.17
N PHE A 286 11.16 -18.24 -12.96
CA PHE A 286 11.65 -17.23 -12.05
C PHE A 286 11.79 -15.82 -12.68
N HIS A 287 11.01 -15.51 -13.73
CA HIS A 287 11.26 -14.36 -14.61
C HIS A 287 11.33 -13.02 -13.85
N VAL A 288 10.44 -12.77 -12.88
CA VAL A 288 10.45 -11.51 -12.11
C VAL A 288 11.66 -11.43 -11.17
N HIS A 289 12.11 -12.55 -10.58
CA HIS A 289 13.34 -12.58 -9.78
C HIS A 289 14.54 -12.26 -10.66
N ILE A 290 14.65 -12.89 -11.84
CA ILE A 290 15.73 -12.65 -12.80
C ILE A 290 15.75 -11.18 -13.24
N ILE A 291 14.60 -10.64 -13.65
CA ILE A 291 14.47 -9.22 -14.04
C ILE A 291 14.91 -8.29 -12.90
N SER A 292 14.52 -8.59 -11.67
CA SER A 292 14.88 -7.78 -10.50
C SER A 292 16.39 -7.79 -10.23
N VAL A 293 17.04 -8.95 -10.34
CA VAL A 293 18.50 -9.09 -10.21
C VAL A 293 19.22 -8.36 -11.33
N LEU A 294 18.79 -8.53 -12.58
CA LEU A 294 19.37 -7.83 -13.74
C LEU A 294 19.26 -6.30 -13.60
N ALA A 295 18.10 -5.82 -13.17
CA ALA A 295 17.87 -4.40 -12.90
C ALA A 295 18.81 -3.89 -11.78
N ALA A 296 18.98 -4.66 -10.70
CA ALA A 296 19.89 -4.29 -9.63
C ALA A 296 21.35 -4.21 -10.11
N VAL A 297 21.83 -5.20 -10.87
CA VAL A 297 23.19 -5.24 -11.43
C VAL A 297 23.43 -4.08 -12.40
N ALA A 298 22.51 -3.86 -13.34
CA ALA A 298 22.63 -2.80 -14.34
C ALA A 298 22.70 -1.40 -13.70
N LEU A 299 21.92 -1.17 -12.64
CA LEU A 299 21.88 0.12 -11.94
C LEU A 299 23.03 0.32 -10.96
N HIS A 300 23.56 -0.76 -10.36
CA HIS A 300 24.77 -0.68 -9.54
C HIS A 300 25.99 -0.23 -10.37
N ARG A 301 26.11 -0.71 -11.63
CA ARG A 301 27.18 -0.30 -12.54
C ARG A 301 27.11 1.18 -12.95
N LYS A 302 25.91 1.77 -13.04
CA LYS A 302 25.72 3.21 -13.34
C LYS A 302 26.02 4.14 -12.16
N HIS A 303 25.98 3.64 -10.93
CA HIS A 303 26.18 4.43 -9.71
C HIS A 303 27.56 4.24 -9.06
N LYS A 304 28.44 3.42 -9.65
CA LYS A 304 29.84 3.36 -9.20
C LYS A 304 30.49 4.71 -9.56
N PRO A 305 30.97 5.50 -8.59
CA PRO A 305 31.79 6.65 -8.90
C PRO A 305 33.02 6.12 -9.65
N THR A 306 33.35 6.71 -10.79
CA THR A 306 34.68 6.56 -11.37
C THR A 306 35.67 6.99 -10.29
N GLU A 307 36.46 6.05 -9.75
CA GLU A 307 37.61 6.37 -8.89
C GLU A 307 38.72 6.97 -9.76
N ASP A 308 38.49 8.16 -10.33
CA ASP A 308 39.51 8.94 -10.98
C ASP A 308 39.52 10.33 -10.36
N SER A 309 40.32 10.46 -9.29
CA SER A 309 41.12 11.63 -8.86
C SER A 309 41.29 11.67 -7.33
N LYS A 310 42.17 10.78 -6.83
CA LYS A 310 42.93 11.07 -5.61
C LYS A 310 43.98 12.13 -5.95
N SER A 311 43.71 13.41 -5.67
CA SER A 311 44.70 14.36 -5.16
C SER A 311 44.10 15.77 -5.07
N ALA A 312 43.77 16.19 -3.84
CA ALA A 312 43.99 17.57 -3.37
C ALA A 312 43.66 17.61 -1.88
N SER A 313 44.70 17.86 -1.07
CA SER A 313 44.77 18.75 0.10
C SER A 313 43.47 19.07 0.87
N SER A 314 43.40 19.16 2.20
CA SER A 314 44.37 19.13 3.28
C SER A 314 43.59 19.39 4.58
N SER A 315 44.10 18.89 5.71
CA SER A 315 44.14 19.53 7.04
C SER A 315 42.86 19.90 7.83
N SER A 316 42.94 19.54 9.12
CA SER A 316 42.51 20.28 10.33
C SER A 316 41.14 19.98 10.99
N SER A 317 41.23 19.13 12.02
CA SER A 317 40.86 19.34 13.44
C SER A 317 39.55 20.04 13.87
N ALA A 318 38.79 19.27 14.67
CA ALA A 318 38.10 19.60 15.94
C ALA A 318 36.64 20.16 15.95
N PRO A 319 35.89 19.93 17.06
CA PRO A 319 34.47 19.57 17.04
C PRO A 319 33.51 20.63 17.65
N SER A 320 32.25 20.66 17.21
CA SER A 320 31.08 21.27 17.86
C SER A 320 29.87 21.08 16.92
N SER A 321 28.60 21.14 17.28
CA SER A 321 27.83 21.13 18.52
C SER A 321 26.39 20.78 18.08
N SER A 322 25.61 20.32 19.04
CA SER A 322 24.18 20.03 18.94
C SER A 322 23.34 21.16 18.31
N GLN A 323 22.53 20.85 17.30
CA GLN A 323 21.29 21.58 17.00
C GLN A 323 20.23 20.68 16.36
N CYS A 324 19.11 20.51 17.08
CA CYS A 324 17.85 19.98 16.58
C CYS A 324 17.29 20.90 15.49
N GLN A 325 16.82 20.32 14.38
CA GLN A 325 15.88 20.99 13.47
C GLN A 325 14.74 20.05 13.04
N PRO A 326 13.55 20.62 12.78
CA PRO A 326 12.30 19.89 12.71
C PRO A 326 12.04 19.25 11.35
N VAL A 327 11.19 18.24 11.38
CA VAL A 327 10.65 17.46 10.26
C VAL A 327 9.96 18.38 9.24
N HIS A 328 10.55 18.54 8.06
CA HIS A 328 9.92 19.25 6.94
C HIS A 328 9.03 18.33 6.08
N SER A 329 7.84 18.85 5.83
CA SER A 329 6.75 18.36 4.99
C SER A 329 7.14 17.98 3.56
N ASN A 330 6.64 16.83 3.11
CA ASN A 330 6.54 16.48 1.69
C ASN A 330 5.42 17.31 1.04
N ASN A 331 5.78 18.45 0.45
CA ASN A 331 4.93 19.17 -0.48
C ASN A 331 5.13 18.60 -1.90
N ASN A 332 4.21 17.74 -2.34
CA ASN A 332 3.97 17.52 -3.77
C ASN A 332 2.72 18.31 -4.16
N LYS A 333 2.91 19.55 -4.61
CA LYS A 333 1.92 20.29 -5.40
C LYS A 333 2.57 20.73 -6.71
N LYS A 334 1.89 20.35 -7.79
CA LYS A 334 1.78 21.01 -9.11
C LYS A 334 3.05 21.54 -9.77
N VAL A 335 3.41 20.95 -10.90
CA VAL A 335 3.64 21.71 -12.14
C VAL A 335 2.93 20.96 -13.27
N LEU A 336 2.27 21.74 -14.12
CA LEU A 336 1.60 21.35 -15.37
C LEU A 336 2.48 20.51 -16.29
#